data_AF-A0A350CNM8-F1
#
_entry.id   AF-A0A350CNM8-F1
#
_cell.length_a   1.000
_cell.length_b   1.000
_cell.length_c   1.000
_cell.angle_alpha   90.00
_cell.angle_beta   90.00
_cell.angle_gamma   90.00
#
_symmetry.space_group_name_H-M   'P 1'
#
loop_
_entity.id
_entity.type
_entity.pdbx_description
1 polymer ?
#
loop_
_entity_poly.entity_id
_entity_poly.type
_entity_poly.pdbx_seq_one_letter_code
_entity_poly.pdbx_strand_id
1 'polypeptide(L)'
;MPNANRGSVGFQSNEFEQEYERPSKSELKRQMEELQKLGAQLVAEPRDRVKRVPMPDEVKDAILMCQTISNHEGRRRQLQYVGKMMRTLSEEEVAVIQRTIDSWKGASKAETAALHALERRREKLLSDDKALTELLSEHPELDVQHLRTLIRNARKEQAENKPPKAYRELFQILKELGKQDKQASSDEESDDDESDDE
;
A
#
# COMPACT_ATOMS: atom_id res chain seq x y z
N MET A 1 -42.84 -49.32 44.55
CA MET A 1 -41.96 -50.21 43.75
C MET A 1 -41.54 -49.45 42.49
N PRO A 2 -40.23 -49.28 42.21
CA PRO A 2 -39.77 -48.66 40.96
C PRO A 2 -39.97 -49.65 39.81
N ASN A 3 -40.56 -49.19 38.71
CA ASN A 3 -40.86 -50.02 37.54
C ASN A 3 -39.57 -50.25 36.74
N ALA A 4 -39.15 -51.51 36.67
CA ALA A 4 -38.00 -52.00 35.90
C ALA A 4 -38.49 -52.61 34.59
N ASN A 5 -38.56 -51.83 33.51
CA ASN A 5 -38.47 -52.39 32.16
C ASN A 5 -38.28 -51.32 31.07
N ARG A 6 -37.14 -51.42 30.39
CA ARG A 6 -36.92 -51.26 28.94
C ARG A 6 -37.12 -49.87 28.34
N GLY A 7 -36.11 -49.23 27.76
CA GLY A 7 -34.75 -49.69 27.50
C GLY A 7 -33.91 -48.49 27.09
N SER A 8 -32.66 -48.53 27.52
CA SER A 8 -31.59 -47.73 26.96
C SER A 8 -31.45 -48.10 25.48
N VAL A 9 -32.22 -47.45 24.61
CA VAL A 9 -31.82 -47.31 23.21
C VAL A 9 -30.66 -46.32 23.20
N GLY A 10 -29.49 -46.82 23.59
CA GLY A 10 -28.22 -46.18 23.34
C GLY A 10 -27.97 -46.24 21.85
N PHE A 11 -28.59 -45.33 21.11
CA PHE A 11 -28.07 -44.94 19.81
C PHE A 11 -27.15 -43.76 20.09
N GLN A 12 -25.90 -44.06 20.44
CA GLN A 12 -24.83 -43.08 20.34
C GLN A 12 -24.56 -42.90 18.85
N SER A 13 -25.35 -42.06 18.20
CA SER A 13 -25.11 -41.59 16.82
C SER A 13 -23.93 -40.63 16.82
N ASN A 14 -22.76 -41.15 17.16
CA ASN A 14 -21.49 -40.42 17.12
C ASN A 14 -20.60 -40.96 15.98
N GLU A 15 -20.99 -42.07 15.33
CA GLU A 15 -20.24 -42.72 14.24
C GLU A 15 -20.40 -42.06 12.86
N PHE A 16 -21.25 -41.02 12.75
CA PHE A 16 -21.50 -40.28 11.50
C PHE A 16 -21.46 -38.76 11.70
N GLU A 17 -20.73 -38.26 12.70
CA GLU A 17 -20.30 -36.86 12.65
C GLU A 17 -19.21 -36.75 11.58
N GLN A 18 -19.62 -36.63 10.31
CA GLN A 18 -18.76 -36.00 9.32
C GLN A 18 -18.38 -34.66 9.91
N GLU A 19 -17.10 -34.53 10.25
CA GLU A 19 -16.48 -33.32 10.79
C GLU A 19 -16.59 -32.24 9.71
N TYR A 20 -17.76 -31.64 9.61
CA TYR A 20 -18.02 -30.52 8.74
C TYR A 20 -17.31 -29.34 9.38
N GLU A 21 -16.09 -29.06 8.92
CA GLU A 21 -15.39 -27.77 9.06
C GLU A 21 -16.23 -26.67 8.38
N ARG A 22 -17.40 -26.37 8.93
CA ARG A 22 -18.14 -25.18 8.56
C ARG A 22 -17.52 -24.02 9.34
N PRO A 23 -17.14 -22.93 8.67
CA PRO A 23 -16.65 -21.73 9.34
C PRO A 23 -17.63 -21.30 10.43
N SER A 24 -17.08 -20.88 11.57
CA SER A 24 -17.88 -20.36 12.66
C SER A 24 -18.69 -19.14 12.20
N LYS A 25 -19.83 -18.87 12.85
CA LYS A 25 -20.64 -17.66 12.58
C LYS A 25 -19.82 -16.37 12.68
N SER A 26 -18.78 -16.36 13.52
CA SER A 26 -17.86 -15.24 13.70
C SER A 26 -16.93 -15.06 12.49
N GLU A 27 -16.38 -16.15 11.96
CA GLU A 27 -15.51 -16.13 10.78
C GLU A 27 -16.24 -15.70 9.52
N LEU A 28 -17.44 -16.23 9.29
CA LEU A 28 -18.25 -15.83 8.14
C LEU A 28 -18.58 -14.33 8.18
N LYS A 29 -18.83 -13.77 9.38
CA LYS A 29 -19.02 -12.33 9.56
C LYS A 29 -17.76 -11.54 9.23
N ARG A 30 -16.58 -12.01 9.67
CA ARG A 30 -15.30 -11.35 9.37
C ARG A 30 -15.00 -11.33 7.88
N GLN A 31 -15.18 -12.45 7.18
CA GLN A 31 -15.00 -12.54 5.73
C GLN A 31 -15.94 -11.57 5.00
N MET A 32 -17.21 -11.47 5.41
CA MET A 32 -18.15 -10.50 4.84
C MET A 32 -17.71 -9.04 5.06
N GLU A 33 -17.19 -8.72 6.25
CA GLU A 33 -16.66 -7.39 6.55
C GLU A 33 -15.39 -7.07 5.75
N GLU A 34 -14.52 -8.05 5.53
CA GLU A 34 -13.31 -7.92 4.72
C GLU A 34 -13.64 -7.61 3.26
N LEU A 35 -14.57 -8.34 2.65
CA LEU A 35 -15.04 -8.07 1.28
C LEU A 35 -15.66 -6.69 1.16
N GLN A 36 -16.43 -6.25 2.16
CA GLN A 36 -17.00 -4.91 2.18
C GLN A 36 -15.92 -3.82 2.31
N LYS A 37 -14.89 -4.07 3.14
CA LYS A 37 -13.73 -3.17 3.27
C LYS A 37 -12.93 -3.10 1.96
N LEU A 38 -12.78 -4.21 1.24
CA LEU A 38 -12.14 -4.25 -0.07
C LEU A 38 -12.87 -3.35 -1.07
N GLY A 39 -14.20 -3.49 -1.16
CA GLY A 39 -15.04 -2.63 -2.00
C GLY A 39 -14.93 -1.15 -1.62
N ALA A 40 -14.88 -0.83 -0.33
CA ALA A 40 -14.69 0.54 0.14
C ALA A 40 -13.30 1.11 -0.20
N GLN A 41 -12.26 0.29 -0.15
CA GLN A 41 -10.91 0.69 -0.58
C GLN A 41 -10.90 1.04 -2.08
N LEU A 42 -11.50 0.21 -2.92
CA LEU A 42 -11.60 0.49 -4.36
C LEU A 42 -12.35 1.79 -4.66
N VAL A 43 -13.45 2.07 -3.94
CA VAL A 43 -14.20 3.33 -4.10
C VAL A 43 -13.35 4.55 -3.69
N ALA A 44 -12.41 4.41 -2.76
CA ALA A 44 -11.55 5.50 -2.32
C ALA A 44 -10.39 5.79 -3.27
N GLU A 45 -10.04 4.86 -4.15
CA GLU A 45 -8.94 5.01 -5.10
C GLU A 45 -9.33 5.85 -6.34
N PRO A 46 -8.37 6.49 -7.02
CA PRO A 46 -8.62 7.24 -8.25
C PRO A 46 -9.30 6.39 -9.35
N ARG A 47 -10.23 7.00 -10.09
CA ARG A 47 -11.01 6.32 -11.16
C ARG A 47 -10.12 5.57 -12.15
N ASP A 48 -8.99 6.16 -12.52
CA ASP A 48 -8.07 5.58 -13.51
C ASP A 48 -7.36 4.33 -12.99
N ARG A 49 -7.10 4.26 -11.67
CA ARG A 49 -6.55 3.05 -11.05
C ARG A 49 -7.58 1.93 -11.00
N VAL A 50 -8.80 2.25 -10.56
CA VAL A 50 -9.92 1.30 -10.50
C VAL A 50 -10.19 0.67 -11.87
N LYS A 51 -10.14 1.47 -12.95
CA LYS A 51 -10.36 0.98 -14.31
C LYS A 51 -9.35 -0.06 -14.78
N ARG A 52 -8.13 -0.05 -14.24
CA ARG A 52 -7.03 -0.97 -14.59
C ARG A 52 -7.05 -2.26 -13.78
N VAL A 53 -7.87 -2.35 -12.74
CA VAL A 53 -7.98 -3.57 -11.95
C VAL A 53 -8.73 -4.63 -12.76
N PRO A 54 -8.17 -5.83 -12.91
CA PRO A 54 -8.89 -6.96 -13.51
C PRO A 54 -9.98 -7.44 -12.55
N MET A 55 -11.24 -7.14 -12.89
CA MET A 55 -12.44 -7.58 -12.19
C MET A 55 -13.63 -7.60 -13.17
N PRO A 56 -14.73 -8.29 -12.83
CA PRO A 56 -15.95 -8.27 -13.64
C PRO A 56 -16.48 -6.85 -13.87
N ASP A 57 -16.97 -6.58 -15.08
CA ASP A 57 -17.46 -5.25 -15.48
C ASP A 57 -18.60 -4.76 -14.58
N GLU A 58 -19.49 -5.65 -14.14
CA GLU A 58 -20.60 -5.30 -13.22
C GLU A 58 -20.10 -4.72 -11.90
N VAL A 59 -19.03 -5.28 -11.34
CA VAL A 59 -18.42 -4.84 -10.08
C VAL A 59 -17.73 -3.50 -10.29
N LYS A 60 -17.00 -3.38 -11.39
CA LYS A 60 -16.29 -2.14 -11.78
C LYS A 60 -17.26 -0.98 -11.99
N ASP A 61 -18.37 -1.21 -12.69
CA ASP A 61 -19.39 -0.20 -12.94
C ASP A 61 -20.09 0.23 -11.65
N ALA A 62 -20.39 -0.72 -10.75
CA ALA A 62 -20.95 -0.41 -9.44
C ALA A 62 -20.03 0.48 -8.60
N ILE A 63 -18.72 0.24 -8.64
CA ILE A 63 -17.69 1.04 -7.95
C ILE A 63 -17.58 2.43 -8.58
N LEU A 64 -17.46 2.52 -9.91
CA LEU A 64 -17.36 3.80 -10.62
C LEU A 64 -18.61 4.66 -10.41
N MET A 65 -19.79 4.05 -10.40
CA MET A 65 -21.05 4.72 -10.06
C MET A 65 -20.99 5.28 -8.64
N CYS A 66 -20.51 4.48 -7.67
CA CYS A 66 -20.36 4.92 -6.28
C CYS A 66 -19.48 6.17 -6.12
N GLN A 67 -18.48 6.34 -6.98
CA GLN A 67 -17.58 7.51 -6.98
C GLN A 67 -18.25 8.77 -7.55
N THR A 68 -19.28 8.64 -8.37
CA THR A 68 -20.03 9.80 -8.92
C THR A 68 -21.10 10.34 -7.98
N ILE A 69 -21.58 9.52 -7.04
CA ILE A 69 -22.64 9.91 -6.12
C ILE A 69 -22.11 10.87 -5.05
N SER A 70 -22.57 12.12 -5.09
CA SER A 70 -22.22 13.16 -4.11
C SER A 70 -23.04 13.08 -2.81
N ASN A 71 -24.28 12.58 -2.87
CA ASN A 71 -25.14 12.46 -1.71
C ASN A 71 -24.63 11.38 -0.76
N HIS A 72 -24.44 11.73 0.52
CA HIS A 72 -23.92 10.81 1.54
C HIS A 72 -24.77 9.53 1.71
N GLU A 73 -26.09 9.65 1.74
CA GLU A 73 -26.97 8.49 1.87
C GLU A 73 -26.98 7.64 0.60
N GLY A 74 -27.02 8.28 -0.58
CA GLY A 74 -26.92 7.59 -1.87
C GLY A 74 -25.61 6.81 -1.98
N ARG A 75 -24.49 7.44 -1.62
CA ARG A 75 -23.16 6.82 -1.61
C ARG A 75 -23.10 5.66 -0.62
N ARG A 76 -23.67 5.81 0.58
CA ARG A 76 -23.76 4.73 1.57
C ARG A 76 -24.51 3.52 1.03
N ARG A 77 -25.66 3.72 0.37
CA ARG A 77 -26.47 2.63 -0.22
C ARG A 77 -25.74 1.97 -1.38
N GLN A 78 -25.11 2.75 -2.26
CA GLN A 78 -24.30 2.21 -3.35
C GLN A 78 -23.10 1.42 -2.83
N LEU A 79 -22.45 1.87 -1.76
CA LEU A 79 -21.35 1.14 -1.13
C LEU A 79 -21.81 -0.21 -0.55
N GLN A 80 -23.01 -0.28 0.01
CA GLN A 80 -23.60 -1.56 0.44
C GLN A 80 -23.89 -2.49 -0.75
N TYR A 81 -24.36 -1.93 -1.87
CA TYR A 81 -24.55 -2.69 -3.11
C TYR A 81 -23.22 -3.21 -3.66
N VAL A 82 -22.17 -2.39 -3.70
CA VAL A 82 -20.80 -2.84 -4.02
C VAL A 82 -20.40 -3.97 -3.08
N GLY A 83 -20.60 -3.83 -1.77
CA GLY A 83 -20.31 -4.89 -0.80
C GLY A 83 -21.11 -6.18 -1.01
N LYS A 84 -22.30 -6.11 -1.61
CA LYS A 84 -23.08 -7.29 -2.04
C LYS A 84 -22.47 -7.93 -3.29
N MET A 85 -22.08 -7.13 -4.28
CA MET A 85 -21.40 -7.60 -5.49
C MET A 85 -20.02 -8.18 -5.18
N MET A 86 -19.31 -7.66 -4.18
CA MET A 86 -18.05 -8.24 -3.72
C MET A 86 -18.18 -9.69 -3.22
N ARG A 87 -19.38 -10.10 -2.77
CA ARG A 87 -19.64 -11.47 -2.28
C ARG A 87 -20.02 -12.45 -3.39
N THR A 88 -20.28 -11.97 -4.59
CA THR A 88 -20.60 -12.82 -5.75
C THR A 88 -19.37 -13.20 -6.56
N LEU A 89 -18.22 -12.58 -6.28
CA LEU A 89 -16.95 -12.96 -6.92
C LEU A 89 -16.44 -14.29 -6.36
N SER A 90 -15.70 -15.00 -7.19
CA SER A 90 -14.88 -16.15 -6.80
C SER A 90 -13.68 -15.72 -5.94
N GLU A 91 -13.13 -16.66 -5.17
CA GLU A 91 -11.95 -16.42 -4.33
C GLU A 91 -10.73 -15.98 -5.16
N GLU A 92 -10.58 -16.50 -6.37
CA GLU A 92 -9.51 -16.14 -7.29
C GLU A 92 -9.60 -14.68 -7.73
N GLU A 93 -10.79 -14.21 -8.09
CA GLU A 93 -11.02 -12.81 -8.49
C GLU A 93 -10.77 -11.86 -7.30
N VAL A 94 -11.23 -12.21 -6.10
CA VAL A 94 -10.96 -11.43 -4.89
C VAL A 94 -9.45 -11.37 -4.62
N ALA A 95 -8.74 -12.48 -4.76
CA ALA A 95 -7.29 -12.53 -4.57
C ALA A 95 -6.53 -11.67 -5.59
N VAL A 96 -6.97 -11.66 -6.85
CA VAL A 96 -6.41 -10.78 -7.90
C VAL A 96 -6.62 -9.30 -7.57
N ILE A 97 -7.83 -8.92 -7.15
CA ILE A 97 -8.14 -7.54 -6.73
C ILE A 97 -7.29 -7.14 -5.52
N GLN A 98 -7.22 -8.01 -4.50
CA GLN A 98 -6.44 -7.76 -3.29
C GLN A 98 -4.95 -7.55 -3.61
N ARG A 99 -4.34 -8.43 -4.42
CA ARG A 99 -2.95 -8.27 -4.88
C ARG A 99 -2.73 -6.95 -5.61
N THR A 100 -3.68 -6.56 -6.45
CA THR A 100 -3.60 -5.29 -7.19
C THR A 100 -3.62 -4.10 -6.23
N ILE A 101 -4.53 -4.09 -5.25
CA ILE A 101 -4.59 -3.05 -4.22
C ILE A 101 -3.30 -3.01 -3.39
N ASP A 102 -2.77 -4.17 -3.02
CA ASP A 102 -1.56 -4.26 -2.20
C ASP A 102 -0.31 -3.80 -2.96
N SER A 103 -0.25 -3.99 -4.28
CA SER A 103 0.82 -3.43 -5.12
C SER A 103 0.88 -1.90 -5.01
N TRP A 104 -0.28 -1.22 -4.98
CA TRP A 104 -0.35 0.23 -4.87
C TRP A 104 0.06 0.71 -3.47
N LYS A 105 -0.37 -0.01 -2.44
CA LYS A 105 0.04 0.29 -1.05
C LYS A 105 1.53 0.05 -0.87
N GLY A 106 2.08 -0.99 -1.48
CA GLY A 106 3.51 -1.29 -1.50
C GLY A 106 4.30 -0.14 -2.11
N ALA A 107 3.90 0.31 -3.30
CA ALA A 107 4.52 1.47 -3.96
C ALA A 107 4.45 2.74 -3.09
N SER A 108 3.28 3.04 -2.51
CA SER A 108 3.12 4.22 -1.64
C SER A 108 3.96 4.15 -0.35
N LYS A 109 4.07 2.96 0.26
CA LYS A 109 4.95 2.73 1.43
C LYS A 109 6.41 2.90 1.06
N ALA A 110 6.84 2.37 -0.08
CA ALA A 110 8.20 2.51 -0.57
C ALA A 110 8.55 3.98 -0.87
N GLU A 111 7.65 4.72 -1.52
CA GLU A 111 7.79 6.16 -1.75
C GLU A 111 7.90 6.94 -0.44
N THR A 112 7.03 6.63 0.54
CA THR A 112 7.06 7.28 1.86
C THR A 112 8.35 6.97 2.61
N ALA A 113 8.81 5.71 2.57
CA ALA A 113 10.06 5.29 3.16
C ALA A 113 11.27 5.98 2.51
N ALA A 114 11.25 6.16 1.19
CA ALA A 114 12.27 6.90 0.45
C ALA A 114 12.29 8.39 0.86
N LEU A 115 11.14 9.04 1.01
CA LEU A 115 11.06 10.42 1.51
C LEU A 115 11.68 10.53 2.91
N HIS A 116 11.33 9.62 3.82
CA HIS A 116 11.93 9.60 5.16
C HIS A 116 13.42 9.29 5.15
N ALA A 117 13.92 8.49 4.21
CA ALA A 117 15.35 8.25 4.05
C ALA A 117 16.08 9.54 3.64
N LEU A 118 15.51 10.32 2.72
CA LEU A 118 16.04 11.64 2.34
C LEU A 118 16.03 12.62 3.52
N GLU A 119 14.97 12.62 4.33
CA GLU A 119 14.89 13.45 5.53
C GLU A 119 15.99 13.11 6.54
N ARG A 120 16.22 11.82 6.82
CA ARG A 120 17.31 11.36 7.68
C ARG A 120 18.68 11.71 7.12
N ARG A 121 18.88 11.57 5.80
CA ARG A 121 20.14 11.93 5.13
C ARG A 121 20.43 13.42 5.27
N ARG A 122 19.41 14.27 5.07
CA ARG A 122 19.52 15.72 5.30
C ARG A 122 19.85 16.06 6.75
N GLU A 123 19.18 15.43 7.72
CA GLU A 123 19.49 15.62 9.13
C GLU A 123 20.93 15.21 9.47
N LYS A 124 21.41 14.10 8.90
CA LYS A 124 22.80 13.67 9.05
C LYS A 124 23.80 14.71 8.54
N LEU A 125 23.52 15.34 7.38
CA LEU A 125 24.35 16.43 6.82
C LEU A 125 24.36 17.68 7.73
N LEU A 126 23.25 17.95 8.41
CA LEU A 126 23.16 19.06 9.35
C LEU A 126 23.89 18.76 10.66
N SER A 127 23.97 17.50 11.10
CA SER A 127 24.65 17.13 12.35
C SER A 127 26.14 16.87 12.20
N ASP A 128 26.59 16.29 11.08
CA ASP A 128 27.97 15.81 10.90
C ASP A 128 28.55 16.26 9.56
N ASP A 129 29.70 16.93 9.62
CA ASP A 129 30.44 17.38 8.44
C ASP A 129 31.09 16.20 7.68
N LYS A 130 31.29 15.04 8.32
CA LYS A 130 31.76 13.82 7.63
C LYS A 130 30.72 13.28 6.65
N ALA A 131 29.43 13.44 6.94
CA ALA A 131 28.35 13.01 6.06
C ALA A 131 28.38 13.74 4.71
N LEU A 132 28.87 14.98 4.68
CA LEU A 132 29.11 15.70 3.42
C LEU A 132 30.23 15.05 2.61
N THR A 133 31.28 14.56 3.27
CA THR A 133 32.40 13.90 2.60
C THR A 133 31.97 12.57 1.99
N GLU A 134 31.15 11.79 2.71
CA GLU A 134 30.52 10.56 2.20
C GLU A 134 29.64 10.87 0.97
N LEU A 135 28.77 11.88 1.06
CA LEU A 135 27.91 12.28 -0.06
C LEU A 135 28.71 12.67 -1.31
N LEU A 136 29.82 13.38 -1.15
CA LEU A 136 30.68 13.80 -2.26
C LEU A 136 31.50 12.65 -2.85
N SER A 137 31.75 11.60 -2.07
CA SER A 137 32.40 10.38 -2.60
C SER A 137 31.45 9.55 -3.45
N GLU A 138 30.15 9.57 -3.14
CA GLU A 138 29.11 8.92 -3.93
C GLU A 138 28.73 9.75 -5.18
N HIS A 139 28.77 11.08 -5.08
CA HIS A 139 28.37 12.01 -6.14
C HIS A 139 29.45 13.11 -6.36
N PRO A 140 30.53 12.82 -7.10
CA PRO A 140 31.62 13.76 -7.34
C PRO A 140 31.23 14.99 -8.19
N GLU A 141 30.11 14.91 -8.92
CA GLU A 141 29.54 15.98 -9.75
C GLU A 141 28.92 17.14 -8.96
N LEU A 142 28.74 16.99 -7.65
CA LEU A 142 28.11 18.01 -6.80
C LEU A 142 29.03 19.20 -6.49
N ASP A 143 28.45 20.40 -6.52
CA ASP A 143 29.15 21.61 -6.04
C ASP A 143 29.28 21.60 -4.51
N VAL A 144 30.47 21.20 -4.06
CA VAL A 144 30.89 21.18 -2.66
C VAL A 144 30.66 22.51 -1.96
N GLN A 145 30.95 23.63 -2.64
CA GLN A 145 30.92 24.95 -2.04
C GLN A 145 29.48 25.44 -1.86
N HIS A 146 28.61 25.13 -2.83
CA HIS A 146 27.19 25.37 -2.72
C HIS A 146 26.57 24.58 -1.55
N LEU A 147 26.84 23.27 -1.46
CA LEU A 147 26.33 22.41 -0.37
C LEU A 147 26.77 22.89 1.02
N ARG A 148 28.06 23.24 1.18
CA ARG A 148 28.58 23.80 2.45
C ARG A 148 27.85 25.08 2.85
N THR A 149 27.52 25.93 1.87
CA THR A 149 26.81 27.18 2.11
C THR A 149 25.37 26.91 2.54
N LEU A 150 24.68 25.97 1.89
CA LEU A 150 23.34 25.54 2.26
C LEU A 150 23.29 24.93 3.66
N ILE A 151 24.22 24.04 4.02
CA ILE A 151 24.28 23.43 5.36
C ILE A 151 24.47 24.50 6.43
N ARG A 152 25.40 25.44 6.24
CA ARG A 152 25.63 26.53 7.19
C ARG A 152 24.40 27.44 7.34
N ASN A 153 23.77 27.79 6.22
CA ASN A 153 22.58 28.63 6.24
C ASN A 153 21.40 27.91 6.91
N ALA A 154 21.21 26.62 6.64
CA ALA A 154 20.16 25.82 7.27
C ALA A 154 20.38 25.66 8.78
N ARG A 155 21.62 25.45 9.25
CA ARG A 155 21.95 25.47 10.69
C ARG A 155 21.62 26.82 11.32
N LYS A 156 21.93 27.93 10.64
CA LYS A 156 21.64 29.29 11.10
C LYS A 156 20.13 29.58 11.13
N GLU A 157 19.39 29.16 10.10
CA GLU A 157 17.93 29.29 10.03
C GLU A 157 17.24 28.55 11.18
N GLN A 158 17.70 27.33 11.50
CA GLN A 158 17.19 26.55 12.64
C GLN A 158 17.49 27.24 13.99
N ALA A 159 18.72 27.73 14.17
CA ALA A 159 19.11 28.42 15.40
C ALA A 159 18.34 29.74 15.62
N GLU A 160 18.03 30.45 14.54
CA GLU A 160 17.34 31.75 14.58
C GLU A 160 15.81 31.65 14.42
N ASN A 161 15.23 30.43 14.37
CA ASN A 161 13.80 30.16 14.09
C ASN A 161 13.28 30.90 12.84
N LYS A 162 14.11 30.99 11.81
CA LYS A 162 13.76 31.64 10.54
C LYS A 162 13.05 30.68 9.59
N PRO A 163 12.36 31.19 8.57
CA PRO A 163 11.79 30.35 7.51
C PRO A 163 12.86 29.43 6.92
N PRO A 164 12.63 28.10 6.85
CA PRO A 164 13.65 27.10 6.52
C PRO A 164 13.85 27.00 5.00
N LYS A 165 14.44 28.03 4.39
CA LYS A 165 14.67 28.09 2.94
C LYS A 165 15.80 27.17 2.52
N ALA A 166 16.99 27.33 3.12
CA ALA A 166 18.15 26.49 2.82
C ALA A 166 17.89 25.02 3.16
N TYR A 167 17.12 24.76 4.22
CA TYR A 167 16.70 23.41 4.61
C TYR A 167 15.79 22.72 3.58
N ARG A 168 14.91 23.48 2.91
CA ARG A 168 14.07 22.98 1.83
C ARG A 168 14.88 22.77 0.55
N GLU A 169 15.77 23.69 0.24
CA GLU A 169 16.66 23.60 -0.93
C GLU A 169 17.58 22.39 -0.86
N LEU A 170 18.20 22.14 0.30
CA LEU A 170 19.02 20.95 0.54
C LEU A 170 18.22 19.65 0.32
N PHE A 171 16.94 19.62 0.68
CA PHE A 171 16.08 18.46 0.41
C PHE A 171 15.79 18.28 -1.09
N GLN A 172 15.63 19.36 -1.86
CA GLN A 172 15.40 19.25 -3.30
C GLN A 172 16.63 18.68 -4.01
N ILE A 173 17.83 19.13 -3.65
CA ILE A 173 19.08 18.59 -4.22
C ILE A 173 19.18 17.08 -3.93
N LEU A 174 18.96 16.65 -2.69
CA LEU A 174 18.98 15.23 -2.32
C LEU A 174 17.91 14.41 -3.06
N LYS A 175 16.74 15.01 -3.30
CA LYS A 175 15.65 14.38 -4.05
C LYS A 175 15.98 14.25 -5.54
N GLU A 176 16.69 15.22 -6.13
CA GLU A 176 17.15 15.18 -7.51
C GLU A 176 18.23 14.11 -7.71
N LEU A 177 19.19 14.03 -6.79
CA LEU A 177 20.20 12.97 -6.77
C LEU A 177 19.55 11.57 -6.69
N GLY A 178 18.64 11.37 -5.73
CA GLY A 178 17.93 10.09 -5.61
C GLY A 178 17.01 9.75 -6.79
N LYS A 179 16.73 10.69 -7.70
CA LYS A 179 16.07 10.40 -8.98
C LYS A 179 17.09 10.00 -10.04
N GLN A 180 18.24 10.66 -10.09
CA GLN A 180 19.33 10.32 -11.01
C GLN A 180 19.84 8.90 -10.74
N ASP A 181 19.99 8.52 -9.47
CA ASP A 181 20.39 7.16 -9.08
C ASP A 181 19.42 6.09 -9.59
N LYS A 182 18.11 6.37 -9.49
CA LYS A 182 17.06 5.47 -9.98
C LYS A 182 17.05 5.36 -11.50
N GLN A 183 17.38 6.45 -12.19
CA GLN A 183 17.39 6.51 -13.64
C GLN A 183 18.61 5.79 -14.21
N ALA A 184 19.79 5.98 -13.59
CA ALA A 184 20.99 5.22 -13.92
C ALA A 184 20.78 3.70 -13.72
N SER A 185 20.14 3.29 -12.61
CA SER A 185 19.86 1.87 -12.38
C SER A 185 18.82 1.26 -13.34
N SER A 186 17.89 2.07 -13.88
CA SER A 186 16.89 1.56 -14.83
C SER A 186 17.41 1.47 -16.26
N ASP A 187 18.38 2.32 -16.63
CA ASP A 187 18.99 2.30 -17.95
C ASP A 187 19.96 1.10 -18.08
N GLU A 188 20.69 0.73 -17.01
CA GLU A 188 21.59 -0.44 -16.99
C GLU A 188 20.85 -1.80 -17.09
N GLU A 189 19.61 -1.92 -16.61
CA GLU A 189 18.82 -3.16 -16.73
C GLU A 189 18.22 -3.37 -18.14
N SER A 190 18.27 -2.36 -19.01
CA SER A 190 17.69 -2.44 -20.37
C SER A 190 18.66 -2.85 -21.48
N ASP A 191 19.96 -2.91 -21.18
CA ASP A 191 21.02 -3.22 -22.15
C ASP A 191 21.45 -4.72 -22.14
N ASP A 192 20.87 -5.55 -21.27
CA ASP A 192 21.28 -6.97 -21.08
C ASP A 192 20.35 -7.99 -21.79
N ASP A 193 19.35 -7.53 -22.56
CA ASP A 193 18.36 -8.40 -23.25
C ASP A 193 18.56 -8.45 -24.79
N GLU A 194 19.72 -8.02 -25.30
CA GLU A 194 20.06 -8.02 -26.73
C GLU A 194 21.38 -8.78 -27.00
N SER A 195 21.49 -10.02 -26.52
CA SER A 195 22.55 -10.95 -26.97
C SER A 195 22.17 -12.43 -26.80
N ASP A 196 21.20 -12.91 -27.57
CA ASP A 196 21.09 -14.35 -27.85
C ASP A 196 20.51 -14.56 -29.26
N ASP A 197 21.37 -14.41 -30.26
CA ASP A 197 21.12 -14.88 -31.63
C ASP A 197 22.46 -15.35 -32.22
N GLU A 198 22.83 -16.61 -31.94
CA GLU A 198 23.70 -17.44 -32.80
C GLU A 198 23.33 -18.94 -32.69
#